data_AF-A0A0H3E7Q1-F1
#
_entry.id   AF-A0A0H3E7Q1-F1
#
_cell.length_a   1.000
_cell.length_b   1.000
_cell.length_c   1.000
_cell.angle_alpha   90.00
_cell.angle_beta   90.00
_cell.angle_gamma   90.00
#
_symmetry.space_group_name_H-M   'P 1'
#
loop_
_entity.id
_entity.type
_entity.pdbx_description
1 polymer ?
#
loop_
_entity_poly.entity_id
_entity_poly.type
_entity_poly.pdbx_seq_one_letter_code
_entity_poly.pdbx_strand_id
1 'polypeptide(L)'
;MERYGPARSTGAKGCSPDGAAAEGFFGRMKTESVYPGHREERTRDEVLVLIDDCIRWYNHERIKQSLGWMSPVQYRQSQGMAA
;
A
#
# COMPACT_ATOMS: atom_id res chain seq x y z
N MET A 1 -5.14 10.25 22.77
CA MET A 1 -5.52 11.01 21.55
C MET A 1 -5.05 12.47 21.61
N GLU A 2 -4.76 13.03 22.79
CA GLU A 2 -4.36 14.45 22.94
C GLU A 2 -2.93 14.82 22.51
N ARG A 3 -2.07 13.85 22.15
CA ARG A 3 -0.63 14.13 21.96
C ARG A 3 -0.17 14.40 20.53
N TYR A 4 -0.96 14.06 19.50
CA TYR A 4 -0.47 14.08 18.10
C TYR A 4 -1.43 14.70 17.06
N GLY A 5 -2.66 15.08 17.41
CA GLY A 5 -3.54 15.89 16.54
C GLY A 5 -4.66 15.19 15.76
N PRO A 6 -4.50 13.99 15.16
CA PRO A 6 -5.57 13.41 14.35
C PRO A 6 -6.63 12.68 15.19
N ALA A 7 -7.90 12.92 14.85
CA ALA A 7 -9.03 12.18 15.38
C ALA A 7 -9.04 10.74 14.83
N ARG A 8 -9.25 9.76 15.71
CA ARG A 8 -9.42 8.36 15.27
C ARG A 8 -10.76 8.23 14.54
N SER A 9 -10.71 7.70 13.33
CA SER A 9 -11.89 7.26 12.60
C SER A 9 -11.88 5.74 12.49
N THR A 10 -12.97 5.10 12.88
CA THR A 10 -13.29 3.72 12.52
C THR A 10 -14.54 3.85 11.66
N GLY A 11 -14.47 3.49 10.38
CA GLY A 11 -15.55 3.67 9.40
C GLY A 11 -16.91 3.13 9.86
N ALA A 12 -17.95 3.35 9.06
CA ALA A 12 -19.29 2.94 9.48
C ALA A 12 -19.37 1.41 9.67
N LYS A 13 -20.03 0.96 10.74
CA LYS A 13 -20.17 -0.48 11.03
C LYS A 13 -20.88 -1.16 9.85
N GLY A 14 -20.24 -2.17 9.26
CA GLY A 14 -20.77 -2.88 8.10
C GLY A 14 -20.50 -2.20 6.74
N CYS A 15 -19.72 -1.12 6.70
CA CYS A 15 -19.31 -0.46 5.46
C CYS A 15 -17.96 -0.98 4.94
N SER A 16 -17.98 -2.11 4.22
CA SER A 16 -16.78 -2.68 3.60
C SER A 16 -16.01 -1.74 2.65
N PRO A 17 -16.67 -0.84 1.87
CA PRO A 17 -15.97 0.09 0.98
C PRO A 17 -14.92 0.97 1.69
N ASP A 18 -15.15 1.34 2.95
CA ASP A 18 -14.25 2.21 3.72
C ASP A 18 -12.85 1.59 3.90
N GLY A 19 -12.76 0.26 3.96
CA GLY A 19 -11.51 -0.50 4.09
C GLY A 19 -11.02 -1.15 2.80
N ALA A 20 -11.88 -1.29 1.79
CA ALA A 20 -11.64 -2.09 0.59
C ALA A 20 -10.36 -1.70 -0.17
N ALA A 21 -10.02 -0.40 -0.21
CA ALA A 21 -8.79 0.07 -0.86
C ALA A 21 -7.52 -0.45 -0.17
N ALA A 22 -7.52 -0.45 1.18
CA ALA A 22 -6.42 -0.98 1.97
C ALA A 22 -6.34 -2.50 1.88
N GLU A 23 -7.49 -3.18 1.96
CA GLU A 23 -7.56 -4.64 1.80
C GLU A 23 -7.04 -5.09 0.42
N GLY A 24 -7.43 -4.39 -0.65
CA GLY A 24 -6.96 -4.66 -2.00
C GLY A 24 -5.45 -4.43 -2.18
N PHE A 25 -4.87 -3.49 -1.43
CA PHE A 25 -3.41 -3.30 -1.39
C PHE A 25 -2.73 -4.46 -0.69
N PHE A 26 -3.17 -4.84 0.52
CA PHE A 26 -2.56 -5.94 1.27
C PHE A 26 -2.74 -7.30 0.59
N GLY A 27 -3.88 -7.53 -0.09
CA GLY A 27 -4.09 -8.73 -0.90
C GLY A 27 -3.04 -8.84 -2.00
N ARG A 28 -2.83 -7.76 -2.76
CA ARG A 28 -1.81 -7.71 -3.82
C ARG A 28 -0.39 -7.86 -3.30
N MET A 29 -0.05 -7.20 -2.19
CA MET A 29 1.28 -7.35 -1.58
C MET A 29 1.59 -8.81 -1.25
N LYS A 30 0.62 -9.54 -0.68
CA LYS A 30 0.81 -10.97 -0.36
C LYS A 30 0.91 -11.83 -1.61
N THR A 31 0.10 -11.57 -2.63
CA THR A 31 0.14 -12.32 -3.89
C THR A 31 1.43 -12.06 -4.67
N GLU A 32 1.81 -10.81 -4.87
CA GLU A 32 2.92 -10.44 -5.77
C GLU A 32 4.28 -10.57 -5.08
N SER A 33 4.39 -10.31 -3.78
CA SER A 33 5.68 -10.27 -3.07
C SER A 33 5.95 -11.51 -2.22
N VAL A 34 4.91 -12.24 -1.82
CA VAL A 34 5.07 -13.39 -0.91
C VAL A 34 4.74 -14.73 -1.59
N TYR A 35 4.07 -14.77 -2.76
CA TYR A 35 3.73 -16.07 -3.39
C TYR A 35 3.51 -16.08 -4.91
N PRO A 36 4.43 -16.72 -5.67
CA PRO A 36 4.00 -17.85 -6.50
C PRO A 36 5.07 -18.96 -6.56
N GLY A 37 4.86 -20.08 -5.85
CA GLY A 37 5.50 -21.37 -6.17
C GLY A 37 6.64 -21.87 -5.27
N HIS A 38 7.37 -20.99 -4.58
CA HIS A 38 8.44 -21.40 -3.65
C HIS A 38 8.05 -21.09 -2.21
N ARG A 39 7.43 -22.08 -1.57
CA ARG A 39 7.18 -22.15 -0.12
C ARG A 39 8.49 -22.40 0.62
N GLU A 40 9.53 -21.63 0.32
CA GLU A 40 10.72 -21.63 1.16
C GLU A 40 10.39 -20.85 2.43
N GLU A 41 10.74 -21.42 3.58
CA GLU A 41 10.60 -20.76 4.87
C GLU A 41 11.51 -19.53 4.88
N ARG A 42 10.94 -18.36 4.56
CA ARG A 42 11.65 -17.08 4.66
C ARG A 42 11.74 -16.67 6.12
N THR A 43 12.91 -16.19 6.52
CA THR A 43 13.10 -15.54 7.80
C THR A 43 12.26 -14.25 7.87
N ARG A 44 12.00 -13.77 9.08
CA ARG A 44 11.30 -12.50 9.29
C ARG A 44 11.97 -11.34 8.55
N ASP A 45 13.30 -11.33 8.51
CA ASP A 45 14.08 -10.24 7.91
C ASP A 45 13.90 -10.20 6.39
N GLU A 46 13.98 -11.36 5.73
CA GLU A 46 13.71 -11.48 4.29
C GLU A 46 12.30 -11.02 3.91
N VAL A 47 11.31 -11.34 4.75
CA VAL A 47 9.93 -10.86 4.54
C VAL A 47 9.83 -9.33 4.67
N LEU A 48 10.57 -8.73 5.60
CA LEU A 48 10.58 -7.27 5.75
C LEU A 48 11.19 -6.57 4.53
N VAL A 49 12.27 -7.13 3.97
CA VAL A 49 12.88 -6.62 2.71
C VAL A 49 11.86 -6.69 1.57
N LEU A 50 11.18 -7.82 1.40
CA LEU A 50 10.15 -7.97 0.36
C LEU A 50 8.98 -6.99 0.53
N ILE A 51 8.59 -6.70 1.77
CA ILE A 51 7.55 -5.70 2.06
C ILE A 51 8.04 -4.29 1.69
N ASP A 52 9.28 -3.93 2.06
CA ASP A 52 9.86 -2.63 1.73
C ASP A 52 9.96 -2.42 0.21
N ASP A 53 10.48 -3.41 -0.51
CA ASP A 53 10.57 -3.41 -1.97
C ASP A 53 9.18 -3.28 -2.61
N CYS A 54 8.19 -4.00 -2.10
CA CYS A 54 6.81 -3.91 -2.56
C CYS A 54 6.24 -2.50 -2.40
N ILE A 55 6.45 -1.88 -1.23
CA ILE A 55 5.98 -0.53 -0.92
C ILE A 55 6.69 0.49 -1.84
N ARG A 56 8.00 0.36 -2.01
CA ARG A 56 8.81 1.22 -2.87
C ARG A 56 8.32 1.16 -4.32
N TRP A 57 8.21 -0.04 -4.87
CA TRP A 57 7.70 -0.26 -6.23
C TRP A 57 6.28 0.29 -6.38
N TYR A 58 5.39 -0.02 -5.44
CA TYR A 58 4.00 0.43 -5.48
C TYR A 58 3.89 1.95 -5.53
N ASN A 59 4.71 2.67 -4.74
CA ASN A 59 4.64 4.12 -4.63
C ASN A 59 5.34 4.86 -5.77
N HIS A 60 6.49 4.35 -6.23
CA HIS A 60 7.38 5.08 -7.14
C HIS A 60 7.35 4.57 -8.58
N GLU A 61 7.06 3.28 -8.79
CA GLU A 61 7.24 2.63 -10.09
C GLU A 61 5.92 2.18 -10.70
N ARG A 62 4.92 1.85 -9.87
CA ARG A 62 3.65 1.32 -10.33
C ARG A 62 2.83 2.37 -11.09
N ILE A 63 2.75 2.22 -12.40
CA ILE A 63 1.92 3.07 -13.27
C ILE A 63 0.45 2.70 -13.15
N LYS A 64 -0.40 3.73 -12.95
CA LYS A 64 -1.86 3.59 -12.95
C LYS A 64 -2.50 4.47 -14.03
N GLN A 65 -3.27 3.87 -14.92
CA GLN A 65 -4.07 4.60 -15.91
C GLN A 65 -5.04 5.59 -15.24
N SER A 66 -5.66 5.21 -14.12
CA SER A 66 -6.56 6.08 -13.36
C SER A 66 -5.87 7.31 -12.75
N LEU A 67 -4.53 7.31 -12.69
CA LEU A 67 -3.71 8.44 -12.24
C LEU A 67 -3.07 9.18 -13.42
N GLY A 68 -3.62 9.04 -14.63
CA GLY A 68 -3.04 9.66 -15.83
C GLY A 68 -1.70 9.03 -16.23
N TRP A 69 -1.55 7.72 -16.04
CA TRP A 69 -0.33 6.97 -16.33
C TRP A 69 0.88 7.39 -15.47
N MET A 70 0.63 7.87 -14.26
CA MET A 70 1.65 8.21 -13.27
C MET A 70 1.75 7.15 -12.16
N SER A 71 2.90 7.10 -11.50
CA SER A 71 3.03 6.46 -10.18
C SER A 71 2.28 7.25 -9.10
N PRO A 72 1.91 6.64 -7.95
CA PRO A 72 1.28 7.35 -6.85
C PRO A 72 2.04 8.59 -6.37
N VAL A 73 3.37 8.51 -6.27
CA VAL A 73 4.20 9.65 -5.86
C VAL A 73 4.20 10.76 -6.91
N GLN A 74 4.40 10.41 -8.19
CA GLN A 74 4.33 11.39 -9.28
C GLN A 74 2.97 12.08 -9.35
N TYR A 75 1.89 11.32 -9.17
CA TYR A 75 0.55 11.87 -9.10
C TYR A 75 0.41 12.87 -7.95
N ARG A 76 0.81 12.51 -6.72
CA ARG A 76 0.76 13.45 -5.57
C ARG A 76 1.55 14.74 -5.84
N GLN A 77 2.75 14.61 -6.42
CA GLN A 77 3.59 15.75 -6.79
C GLN A 77 2.91 16.65 -7.84
N SER A 78 2.28 16.08 -8.86
CA SER A 78 1.52 16.83 -9.87
C SER A 78 0.33 17.62 -9.28
N GLN A 79 -0.22 17.15 -8.15
CA GLN A 79 -1.32 17.80 -7.44
C GLN A 79 -0.83 18.82 -6.40
N GLY A 80 0.48 19.09 -6.33
CA GLY A 80 1.07 19.99 -5.33
C GLY A 80 1.01 19.47 -3.90
N MET A 81 0.76 18.17 -3.71
CA MET A 81 0.77 17.53 -2.41
C MET A 81 2.21 17.08 -2.07
N ALA A 82 2.64 17.33 -0.83
CA ALA A 82 3.92 16.81 -0.35
C ALA A 82 3.91 15.27 -0.41
N ALA A 83 5.06 14.69 -0.82
CA ALA A 83 5.24 13.26 -1.03
C ALA A 83 5.07 12.45 0.25
#